data_AF-A0A0Q8Q616-F1
#
_entry.id   AF-A0A0Q8Q616-F1
#
_cell.length_a   1.000
_cell.length_b   1.000
_cell.length_c   1.000
_cell.angle_alpha   90.00
_cell.angle_beta   90.00
_cell.angle_gamma   90.00
#
_symmetry.space_group_name_H-M   'P 1'
#
loop_
_entity.id
_entity.type
_entity.pdbx_description
1 polymer ?
#
loop_
_entity_poly.entity_id
_entity_poly.type
_entity_poly.pdbx_seq_one_letter_code
_entity_poly.pdbx_strand_id
1 'polypeptide(L)'
;MIGNFKNAGRTWCKEADRVLVHDWPQDAIAQAVPYGVFEITSNTGYMFVGDCFDTPRFAVDAIRDWWICDGQKHYRKANRLLILADAGGSNSCRSRVWKAQLQELSDISELCITVCHYPPGCSKWNPIEHRLFSHISINWAGIPLRSFDTMLRYIEGTETESGLQVKAYLKRGGNETGERVSNEEMARLSITPHDVCPAWSYTIHPRPCTIDEYDQLVYC
;
A
#
# COMPACT_ATOMS: atom_id res chain seq x y z
N MET A 1 12.74 9.87 4.32
CA MET A 1 13.87 9.05 4.82
C MET A 1 13.86 9.04 6.35
N ILE A 2 14.44 8.02 6.96
CA ILE A 2 14.71 7.97 8.40
C ILE A 2 16.09 8.56 8.67
N GLY A 3 16.15 9.58 9.51
CA GLY A 3 17.40 10.28 9.83
C GLY A 3 17.16 11.66 10.45
N ASN A 4 18.25 12.38 10.70
CA ASN A 4 18.20 13.71 11.31
C ASN A 4 17.88 14.82 10.30
N PHE A 5 16.80 14.66 9.54
CA PHE A 5 16.45 15.56 8.43
C PHE A 5 15.38 16.58 8.82
N LYS A 6 15.44 17.74 8.19
CA LYS A 6 14.43 18.78 8.30
C LYS A 6 13.09 18.26 7.77
N ASN A 7 12.09 18.21 8.64
CA ASN A 7 10.70 18.07 8.25
C ASN A 7 10.03 19.45 8.27
N ALA A 8 9.26 19.79 7.24
CA ALA A 8 8.61 21.10 7.18
C ALA A 8 7.55 21.22 8.29
N GLY A 9 7.46 22.40 8.90
CA GLY A 9 6.52 22.64 10.00
C GLY A 9 7.19 23.28 11.21
N ARG A 10 6.48 23.24 12.34
CA ARG A 10 6.93 23.81 13.61
C ARG A 10 6.46 22.90 14.74
N THR A 11 7.34 22.69 15.71
CA THR A 11 7.00 21.99 16.96
C THR A 11 7.31 22.90 18.14
N TRP A 12 6.55 22.74 19.22
CA TRP A 12 6.80 23.47 20.46
C TRP A 12 8.02 22.88 21.17
N CYS A 13 9.06 23.69 21.33
CA CYS A 13 10.31 23.28 21.98
C CYS A 13 10.91 24.45 22.76
N LYS A 14 11.66 24.15 23.83
CA LYS A 14 12.43 25.16 24.58
C LYS A 14 13.70 25.59 23.83
N GLU A 15 14.32 24.65 23.13
CA GLU A 15 15.51 24.85 22.32
C GLU A 15 15.27 24.26 20.93
N ALA A 16 15.73 24.97 19.89
CA ALA A 16 15.53 24.56 18.52
C ALA A 16 16.35 23.30 18.20
N ASP A 17 15.70 22.32 17.58
CA ASP A 17 16.34 21.07 17.18
C ASP A 17 17.23 21.28 15.96
N ARG A 18 18.47 20.74 16.01
CA ARG A 18 19.44 20.87 14.92
C ARG A 18 19.28 19.72 13.94
N VAL A 19 18.88 20.06 12.72
CA VAL A 19 18.56 19.10 11.66
C VAL A 19 19.33 19.41 10.38
N LEU A 20 19.56 18.38 9.57
CA LEU A 20 20.11 18.49 8.23
C LEU A 20 19.05 19.06 7.29
N VAL A 21 19.37 20.15 6.59
CA VAL A 21 18.44 20.80 5.65
C VAL A 21 18.20 19.94 4.40
N HIS A 22 19.22 19.17 4.01
CA HIS A 22 19.17 18.28 2.86
C HIS A 22 19.02 16.83 3.31
N ASP A 23 18.20 16.10 2.57
CA ASP A 23 17.89 14.70 2.77
C ASP A 23 18.71 13.84 1.80
N TRP A 24 20.04 13.85 1.99
CA TRP A 24 20.94 13.00 1.21
C TRP A 24 20.90 11.54 1.71
N PRO A 25 20.80 10.54 0.81
CA PRO A 25 20.72 9.13 1.21
C PRO A 25 21.89 8.65 2.09
N GLN A 26 23.09 9.19 1.89
CA GLN A 26 24.30 8.85 2.66
C GLN A 26 24.24 9.26 4.14
N ASP A 27 23.42 10.27 4.47
CA ASP A 27 23.22 10.76 5.84
C ASP A 27 22.02 10.09 6.51
N ALA A 28 21.30 9.22 5.79
CA ALA A 28 20.11 8.55 6.28
C ALA A 28 20.49 7.31 7.09
N ILE A 29 19.73 7.06 8.14
CA ILE A 29 19.79 5.82 8.91
C ILE A 29 19.14 4.70 8.10
N ALA A 30 18.02 5.01 7.44
CA ALA A 30 17.32 4.08 6.57
C ALA A 30 16.42 4.81 5.56
N GLN A 31 16.09 4.10 4.48
CA GLN A 31 14.99 4.48 3.61
C GLN A 31 13.68 3.96 4.19
N ALA A 32 12.63 4.78 4.15
CA ALA A 32 11.28 4.37 4.50
C ALA A 32 10.40 4.51 3.26
N VAL A 33 9.69 3.44 2.92
CA VAL A 33 8.78 3.36 1.77
C VAL A 33 7.36 3.18 2.29
N PRO A 34 6.57 4.27 2.44
CA PRO A 34 5.20 4.16 2.89
C PRO A 34 4.28 3.72 1.75
N TYR A 35 3.38 2.77 2.04
CA TYR A 35 2.24 2.41 1.21
C TYR A 35 0.97 2.45 2.05
N GLY A 36 -0.07 3.12 1.54
CA GLY A 36 -1.31 3.36 2.28
C GLY A 36 -2.50 2.62 1.68
N VAL A 37 -3.31 2.00 2.53
CA VAL A 37 -4.67 1.53 2.21
C VAL A 37 -5.65 2.35 3.04
N PHE A 38 -6.59 3.04 2.38
CA PHE A 38 -7.58 3.85 3.06
C PHE A 38 -8.98 3.28 2.85
N GLU A 39 -9.60 2.88 3.96
CA GLU A 39 -10.94 2.33 3.97
C GLU A 39 -11.97 3.46 4.19
N ILE A 40 -12.71 3.79 3.12
CA ILE A 40 -13.65 4.92 3.12
C ILE A 40 -14.82 4.70 4.08
N THR A 41 -15.30 3.46 4.20
CA THR A 41 -16.49 3.08 4.98
C THR A 41 -16.30 3.23 6.48
N SER A 42 -15.12 2.88 7.00
CA SER A 42 -14.77 3.02 8.42
C SER A 42 -13.94 4.26 8.72
N ASN A 43 -13.56 5.06 7.71
CA ASN A 43 -12.64 6.18 7.85
C ASN A 43 -11.32 5.76 8.54
N THR A 44 -10.80 4.58 8.16
CA THR A 44 -9.58 4.00 8.74
C THR A 44 -8.46 3.94 7.71
N GLY A 45 -7.29 4.43 8.06
CA GLY A 45 -6.05 4.30 7.28
C GLY A 45 -5.18 3.17 7.80
N TYR A 46 -4.55 2.44 6.88
CA TYR A 46 -3.57 1.42 7.15
C TYR A 46 -2.29 1.79 6.41
N MET A 47 -1.21 1.99 7.14
CA MET A 47 0.08 2.39 6.60
C MET A 47 1.08 1.24 6.76
N PHE A 48 1.67 0.82 5.65
CA PHE A 48 2.72 -0.18 5.61
C PHE A 48 4.01 0.51 5.21
N VAL A 49 5.01 0.48 6.09
CA VAL A 49 6.30 1.12 5.86
C VAL A 49 7.32 0.03 5.57
N GLY A 50 7.83 0.02 4.34
CA GLY A 50 8.93 -0.82 3.90
C GLY A 50 10.30 -0.17 4.15
N ASP A 51 11.35 -0.98 4.19
CA ASP A 51 12.74 -0.54 4.40
C ASP A 51 13.63 -0.64 3.16
N CYS A 52 13.04 -0.99 2.00
CA CYS A 52 13.77 -1.28 0.75
C CYS A 52 13.19 -0.48 -0.44
N PHE A 53 12.43 -1.10 -1.35
CA PHE A 53 11.89 -0.46 -2.55
C PHE A 53 10.36 -0.41 -2.59
N ASP A 54 9.82 0.55 -3.35
CA ASP A 54 8.40 0.59 -3.72
C ASP A 54 8.17 -0.34 -4.91
N THR A 55 7.74 -1.57 -4.65
CA THR A 55 7.53 -2.59 -5.69
C THR A 55 6.06 -2.99 -5.81
N PRO A 56 5.61 -3.48 -6.98
CA PRO A 56 4.25 -3.98 -7.12
C PRO A 56 3.89 -5.09 -6.12
N ARG A 57 4.85 -5.96 -5.80
CA ARG A 57 4.69 -6.99 -4.76
C ARG A 57 4.45 -6.35 -3.39
N PHE A 58 5.25 -5.37 -2.99
CA PHE A 58 5.07 -4.66 -1.72
C PHE A 58 3.68 -4.05 -1.59
N ALA A 59 3.21 -3.40 -2.67
CA ALA A 59 1.90 -2.78 -2.72
C ALA A 59 0.75 -3.79 -2.58
N VAL A 60 0.82 -4.93 -3.27
CA VAL A 60 -0.19 -5.99 -3.14
C VAL A 60 -0.11 -6.69 -1.78
N ASP A 61 1.10 -6.89 -1.25
CA ASP A 61 1.33 -7.43 0.08
C ASP A 61 0.67 -6.56 1.16
N ALA A 62 0.76 -5.22 1.04
CA ALA A 62 0.08 -4.30 1.94
C ALA A 62 -1.45 -4.47 1.88
N ILE A 63 -2.02 -4.66 0.69
CA ILE A 63 -3.46 -4.91 0.52
C ILE A 63 -3.84 -6.29 1.11
N ARG A 64 -3.03 -7.32 0.86
CA ARG A 64 -3.22 -8.66 1.43
C ARG A 64 -3.21 -8.62 2.95
N ASP A 65 -2.21 -7.96 3.53
CA ASP A 65 -2.03 -7.89 4.98
C ASP A 65 -3.19 -7.11 5.62
N TRP A 66 -3.64 -6.00 5.02
CA TRP A 66 -4.89 -5.33 5.43
C TRP A 66 -6.10 -6.27 5.38
N TRP A 67 -6.28 -6.99 4.27
CA TRP A 67 -7.40 -7.91 4.11
C TRP A 67 -7.39 -9.00 5.18
N ILE A 68 -6.25 -9.65 5.44
CA ILE A 68 -6.11 -10.72 6.42
C ILE A 68 -6.30 -10.19 7.86
N CYS A 69 -5.66 -9.06 8.19
CA CYS A 69 -5.69 -8.54 9.56
C CYS A 69 -7.06 -7.97 9.93
N ASP A 70 -7.72 -7.28 9.00
CA ASP A 70 -8.90 -6.48 9.28
C ASP A 70 -10.03 -6.71 8.26
N GLY A 71 -9.74 -6.62 6.96
CA GLY A 71 -10.77 -6.64 5.91
C GLY A 71 -11.70 -7.85 5.97
N GLN A 72 -11.15 -9.07 6.04
CA GLN A 72 -11.93 -10.31 6.09
C GLN A 72 -12.82 -10.42 7.34
N LYS A 73 -12.40 -9.81 8.46
CA LYS A 73 -13.14 -9.85 9.73
C LYS A 73 -14.37 -8.94 9.66
N HIS A 74 -14.21 -7.76 9.05
CA HIS A 74 -15.27 -6.78 8.87
C HIS A 74 -16.21 -7.14 7.72
N TYR A 75 -15.68 -7.73 6.64
CA TYR A 75 -16.41 -8.02 5.40
C TYR A 75 -16.51 -9.53 5.10
N ARG A 76 -16.96 -10.32 6.09
CA ARG A 76 -17.01 -11.81 6.02
C ARG A 76 -17.78 -12.41 4.83
N LYS A 77 -18.71 -11.65 4.25
CA LYS A 77 -19.56 -12.09 3.12
C LYS A 77 -19.15 -11.44 1.79
N ALA A 78 -18.09 -10.63 1.78
CA ALA A 78 -17.65 -9.99 0.55
C ALA A 78 -17.00 -11.02 -0.36
N ASN A 79 -17.41 -10.98 -1.62
CA ASN A 79 -16.81 -11.73 -2.73
C ASN A 79 -16.21 -10.79 -3.78
N ARG A 80 -16.17 -9.48 -3.47
CA ARG A 80 -15.74 -8.41 -4.36
C ARG A 80 -14.99 -7.36 -3.56
N LEU A 81 -13.87 -6.89 -4.14
CA LEU A 81 -13.08 -5.78 -3.61
C LEU A 81 -12.92 -4.73 -4.71
N LEU A 82 -13.19 -3.46 -4.40
CA LEU A 82 -12.92 -2.33 -5.28
C LEU A 82 -11.69 -1.59 -4.78
N ILE A 83 -10.69 -1.46 -5.63
CA ILE A 83 -9.45 -0.73 -5.37
C ILE A 83 -9.43 0.51 -6.27
N LEU A 84 -9.38 1.69 -5.64
CA LEU A 84 -9.14 2.95 -6.32
C LEU A 84 -7.67 3.31 -6.16
N ALA A 85 -6.88 3.13 -7.21
CA ALA A 85 -5.43 3.30 -7.19
C ALA A 85 -5.02 4.46 -8.10
N ASP A 86 -3.94 5.14 -7.78
CA ASP A 86 -3.23 5.91 -8.79
C ASP A 86 -2.58 4.98 -9.83
N ALA A 87 -2.10 5.53 -10.94
CA ALA A 87 -1.50 4.75 -12.04
C ALA A 87 0.04 4.79 -12.04
N GLY A 88 0.66 5.25 -10.94
CA GLY A 88 2.10 5.46 -10.79
C GLY A 88 2.83 4.29 -10.13
N GLY A 89 4.17 4.36 -10.07
CA GLY A 89 4.99 3.49 -9.21
C GLY A 89 4.62 2.00 -9.20
N SER A 90 4.51 1.45 -7.98
CA SER A 90 4.23 0.04 -7.70
C SER A 90 2.85 -0.45 -8.16
N ASN A 91 1.84 0.39 -8.13
CA ASN A 91 0.46 0.04 -8.51
C ASN A 91 0.10 0.48 -9.94
N SER A 92 1.09 0.67 -10.82
CA SER A 92 0.83 1.13 -12.18
C SER A 92 -0.11 0.19 -12.97
N CYS A 93 -1.05 0.76 -13.73
CA CYS A 93 -1.97 0.01 -14.58
C CYS A 93 -1.27 -0.83 -15.67
N ARG A 94 -0.02 -0.49 -16.00
CA ARG A 94 0.83 -1.20 -16.97
C ARG A 94 1.68 -2.29 -16.33
N SER A 95 1.78 -2.31 -15.01
CA SER A 95 2.60 -3.27 -14.29
C SER A 95 2.01 -4.68 -14.41
N ARG A 96 2.80 -5.59 -14.96
CA ARG A 96 2.45 -7.02 -15.08
C ARG A 96 2.54 -7.72 -13.73
N VAL A 97 3.57 -7.37 -12.94
CA VAL A 97 3.77 -7.86 -11.58
C VAL A 97 2.59 -7.48 -10.69
N TRP A 98 2.12 -6.24 -10.76
CA TRP A 98 0.93 -5.79 -10.02
C TRP A 98 -0.28 -6.68 -10.29
N LYS A 99 -0.54 -6.96 -11.58
CA LYS A 99 -1.67 -7.80 -11.99
C LYS A 99 -1.51 -9.26 -11.57
N ALA A 100 -0.31 -9.83 -11.70
CA ALA A 100 -0.02 -11.20 -11.28
C ALA A 100 -0.15 -11.36 -9.76
N GLN A 101 0.37 -10.41 -8.98
CA GLN A 101 0.26 -10.42 -7.52
C GLN A 101 -1.19 -10.24 -7.06
N LEU A 102 -1.96 -9.35 -7.71
CA LEU A 102 -3.40 -9.26 -7.44
C LEU A 102 -4.16 -10.52 -7.82
N GLN A 103 -3.72 -11.26 -8.84
CA GLN A 103 -4.30 -12.58 -9.16
C GLN A 103 -4.05 -13.57 -8.03
N GLU A 104 -2.83 -13.66 -7.50
CA GLU A 104 -2.53 -14.51 -6.33
C GLU A 104 -3.40 -14.13 -5.12
N LEU A 105 -3.55 -12.83 -4.85
CA LEU A 105 -4.44 -12.34 -3.80
C LEU A 105 -5.90 -12.72 -4.08
N SER A 106 -6.37 -12.55 -5.31
CA SER A 106 -7.74 -12.91 -5.73
C SER A 106 -8.00 -14.39 -5.54
N ASP A 107 -7.03 -15.25 -5.89
CA ASP A 107 -7.13 -16.70 -5.74
C ASP A 107 -7.20 -17.11 -4.26
N ILE A 108 -6.33 -16.56 -3.40
CA ILE A 108 -6.28 -16.91 -1.97
C ILE A 108 -7.50 -16.38 -1.20
N SER A 109 -7.95 -15.17 -1.54
CA SER A 109 -9.06 -14.51 -0.84
C SER A 109 -10.44 -14.83 -1.40
N GLU A 110 -10.50 -15.51 -2.55
CA GLU A 110 -11.72 -15.75 -3.34
C GLU A 110 -12.48 -14.46 -3.71
N LEU A 111 -11.80 -13.30 -3.67
CA LEU A 111 -12.37 -12.02 -4.03
C LEU A 111 -12.22 -11.75 -5.52
N CYS A 112 -13.29 -11.32 -6.18
CA CYS A 112 -13.19 -10.62 -7.45
C CYS A 112 -12.66 -9.20 -7.21
N ILE A 113 -11.42 -8.93 -7.59
CA ILE A 113 -10.75 -7.64 -7.34
C ILE A 113 -10.94 -6.75 -8.57
N THR A 114 -11.69 -5.68 -8.40
CA THR A 114 -11.82 -4.62 -9.40
C THR A 114 -10.86 -3.50 -9.08
N VAL A 115 -10.02 -3.13 -10.04
CA VAL A 115 -9.11 -2.00 -9.92
C VAL A 115 -9.57 -0.92 -10.88
N CYS A 116 -9.74 0.29 -10.37
CA CYS A 116 -9.98 1.49 -11.17
C CYS A 116 -8.85 2.47 -10.91
N HIS A 117 -8.01 2.68 -11.92
CA HIS A 117 -6.91 3.62 -11.82
C HIS A 117 -7.37 5.05 -12.12
N TYR A 118 -6.95 6.01 -11.29
CA TYR A 118 -7.08 7.43 -11.61
C TYR A 118 -6.22 7.76 -12.85
N PRO A 119 -6.71 8.58 -13.80
CA PRO A 119 -5.89 9.04 -14.91
C PRO A 119 -4.63 9.79 -14.43
N PRO A 120 -3.56 9.85 -15.26
CA PRO A 120 -2.37 10.62 -14.93
C PRO A 120 -2.69 12.08 -14.56
N GLY A 121 -2.11 12.59 -13.47
CA GLY A 121 -2.38 13.93 -12.96
C GLY A 121 -3.69 14.09 -12.18
N CYS A 122 -4.45 13.02 -11.99
CA CYS A 122 -5.70 13.02 -11.23
C CYS A 122 -5.59 12.44 -9.82
N SER A 123 -4.38 12.11 -9.33
CA SER A 123 -4.19 11.54 -7.97
C SER A 123 -4.75 12.43 -6.86
N LYS A 124 -4.78 13.76 -7.04
CA LYS A 124 -5.42 14.69 -6.09
C LYS A 124 -6.89 14.38 -5.76
N TRP A 125 -7.58 13.65 -6.64
CA TRP A 125 -8.97 13.22 -6.45
C TRP A 125 -9.08 11.92 -5.66
N ASN A 126 -7.98 11.21 -5.43
CA ASN A 126 -7.95 10.05 -4.56
C ASN A 126 -8.18 10.48 -3.10
N PRO A 127 -9.21 9.98 -2.41
CA PRO A 127 -9.49 10.32 -1.02
C PRO A 127 -8.30 10.15 -0.07
N ILE A 128 -7.42 9.17 -0.31
CA ILE A 128 -6.28 8.89 0.56
C ILE A 128 -5.33 10.09 0.69
N GLU A 129 -5.15 10.87 -0.37
CA GLU A 129 -4.23 12.02 -0.39
C GLU A 129 -4.62 13.07 0.64
N HIS A 130 -5.91 13.39 0.72
CA HIS A 130 -6.43 14.49 1.53
C HIS A 130 -7.14 14.03 2.81
N ARG A 131 -7.48 12.74 2.93
CA ARG A 131 -8.10 12.18 4.15
C ARG A 131 -7.14 11.36 5.02
N LEU A 132 -5.98 10.94 4.49
CA LEU A 132 -4.99 10.18 5.25
C LEU A 132 -3.62 10.85 5.22
N PHE A 133 -2.98 10.96 4.05
CA PHE A 133 -1.59 11.42 3.95
C PHE A 133 -1.41 12.86 4.39
N SER A 134 -2.36 13.75 4.08
CA SER A 134 -2.36 15.14 4.55
C SER A 134 -2.31 15.22 6.08
N HIS A 135 -3.16 14.45 6.77
CA HIS A 135 -3.26 14.46 8.23
C HIS A 135 -2.03 13.86 8.91
N ILE A 136 -1.50 12.75 8.37
CA ILE A 136 -0.21 12.20 8.83
C ILE A 136 0.90 13.25 8.69
N SER A 137 0.93 13.95 7.54
CA SER A 137 1.93 14.99 7.27
C SER A 137 1.84 16.16 8.23
N ILE A 138 0.62 16.56 8.62
CA ILE A 138 0.37 17.58 9.63
C ILE A 138 0.85 17.10 11.01
N ASN A 139 0.58 15.84 11.37
CA ASN A 139 0.85 15.32 12.71
C ASN A 139 2.34 15.31 13.07
N TRP A 140 3.22 14.93 12.14
CA TRP A 140 4.67 14.95 12.37
C TRP A 140 5.37 16.23 11.88
N ALA A 141 4.61 17.28 11.57
CA ALA A 141 5.17 18.51 10.99
C ALA A 141 6.21 19.14 11.94
N GLY A 142 7.39 19.45 11.41
CA GLY A 142 8.50 19.98 12.21
C GLY A 142 9.20 18.95 13.10
N ILE A 143 8.86 17.66 13.00
CA ILE A 143 9.51 16.58 13.74
C ILE A 143 10.46 15.80 12.82
N PRO A 144 11.77 15.71 13.16
CA PRO A 144 12.70 14.86 12.44
C PRO A 144 12.44 13.38 12.76
N LEU A 145 12.20 12.57 11.73
CA LEU A 145 11.88 11.15 11.83
C LEU A 145 13.16 10.32 11.95
N ARG A 146 13.75 10.28 13.14
CA ARG A 146 15.07 9.64 13.40
C ARG A 146 15.04 8.12 13.52
N SER A 147 13.86 7.51 13.65
CA SER A 147 13.70 6.06 13.68
C SER A 147 12.37 5.65 13.05
N PHE A 148 12.28 4.40 12.59
CA PHE A 148 11.01 3.81 12.16
C PHE A 148 9.97 3.89 13.27
N ASP A 149 10.31 3.57 14.51
CA ASP A 149 9.41 3.68 15.66
C ASP A 149 8.83 5.08 15.81
N THR A 150 9.65 6.13 15.62
CA THR A 150 9.17 7.51 15.66
C THR A 150 8.16 7.75 14.55
N MET A 151 8.50 7.36 13.31
CA MET A 151 7.61 7.49 12.16
C MET A 151 6.28 6.77 12.36
N LEU A 152 6.30 5.51 12.79
CA LEU A 152 5.12 4.70 13.03
C LEU A 152 4.24 5.30 14.12
N ARG A 153 4.82 5.74 15.24
CA ARG A 153 4.05 6.38 16.33
C ARG A 153 3.35 7.66 15.89
N TYR A 154 3.98 8.48 15.06
CA TYR A 154 3.30 9.66 14.50
C TYR A 154 2.22 9.29 13.48
N ILE A 155 2.43 8.24 12.69
CA ILE A 155 1.39 7.74 11.80
C ILE A 155 0.18 7.27 12.62
N GLU A 156 0.38 6.38 13.59
CA GLU A 156 -0.69 5.82 14.43
C GLU A 156 -1.40 6.86 15.28
N GLY A 157 -0.65 7.85 15.80
CA GLY A 157 -1.22 8.96 16.56
C GLY A 157 -1.93 10.00 15.71
N THR A 158 -2.16 9.76 14.42
CA THR A 158 -2.90 10.67 13.55
C THR A 158 -4.40 10.50 13.77
N GLU A 159 -5.03 11.53 14.32
CA GLU A 159 -6.47 11.58 14.57
C GLU A 159 -7.08 12.85 13.97
N THR A 160 -8.37 12.81 13.66
CA THR A 160 -9.13 13.98 13.19
C THR A 160 -10.45 14.10 13.95
N GLU A 161 -11.04 15.29 13.95
CA GLU A 161 -12.39 15.51 14.51
C GLU A 161 -13.45 14.63 13.83
N SER A 162 -13.22 14.26 12.56
CA SER A 162 -14.07 13.33 11.81
C SER A 162 -13.86 11.86 12.19
N GLY A 163 -12.98 11.56 13.15
CA GLY A 163 -12.74 10.22 13.66
C GLY A 163 -11.81 9.37 12.80
N LEU A 164 -10.85 9.96 12.09
CA LEU A 164 -9.82 9.20 11.38
C LEU A 164 -9.04 8.35 12.39
N GLN A 165 -8.92 7.05 12.10
CA GLN A 165 -8.02 6.16 12.81
C GLN A 165 -6.94 5.68 11.85
N VAL A 166 -5.70 5.57 12.32
CA VAL A 166 -4.59 5.09 11.50
C VAL A 166 -3.85 3.97 12.22
N LYS A 167 -3.61 2.87 11.52
CA LYS A 167 -2.73 1.79 11.97
C LYS A 167 -1.44 1.81 11.15
N ALA A 168 -0.29 1.56 11.77
CA ALA A 168 0.99 1.55 11.07
C ALA A 168 1.75 0.25 11.31
N TYR A 169 2.37 -0.26 10.26
CA TYR A 169 3.10 -1.52 10.29
C TYR A 169 4.46 -1.35 9.62
N LEU A 170 5.52 -1.82 10.26
CA LEU A 170 6.83 -1.97 9.63
C LEU A 170 6.88 -3.32 8.92
N LYS A 171 7.12 -3.32 7.62
CA LYS A 171 7.42 -4.53 6.84
C LYS A 171 8.90 -4.50 6.48
N ARG A 172 9.59 -5.58 6.83
CA ARG A 172 11.01 -5.77 6.49
C ARG A 172 11.13 -6.82 5.40
N GLY A 173 11.86 -6.48 4.33
CA GLY A 173 12.04 -7.35 3.17
C GLY A 173 10.76 -7.62 2.35
N GLY A 174 10.88 -8.48 1.34
CA GLY A 174 9.76 -8.84 0.45
C GLY A 174 9.44 -7.79 -0.61
N ASN A 175 10.33 -6.80 -0.77
CA ASN A 175 10.20 -5.69 -1.69
C ASN A 175 11.52 -5.43 -2.44
N GLU A 176 12.27 -6.50 -2.72
CA GLU A 176 13.42 -6.46 -3.61
C GLU A 176 12.97 -6.21 -5.06
N THR A 177 13.81 -5.52 -5.84
CA THR A 177 13.54 -5.29 -7.26
C THR A 177 13.92 -6.49 -8.12
N GLY A 178 13.35 -6.58 -9.33
CA GLY A 178 13.80 -7.51 -10.35
C GLY A 178 12.77 -8.58 -10.72
N GLU A 179 11.63 -8.61 -10.04
CA GLU A 179 10.51 -9.48 -10.40
C GLU A 179 10.00 -9.19 -11.82
N ARG A 180 9.72 -10.26 -12.55
CA ARG A 180 9.26 -10.22 -13.94
C ARG A 180 8.21 -11.29 -14.15
N VAL A 181 7.18 -10.92 -14.91
CA VAL A 181 6.07 -11.81 -15.28
C VAL A 181 6.18 -12.08 -16.78
N SER A 182 6.25 -13.36 -17.16
CA SER A 182 6.38 -13.79 -18.56
C SER A 182 5.08 -13.59 -19.35
N ASN A 183 5.13 -13.69 -20.68
CA ASN A 183 3.95 -13.59 -21.55
C ASN A 183 2.96 -14.72 -21.29
N GLU A 184 3.48 -15.91 -21.05
CA GLU A 184 2.70 -17.09 -20.72
C GLU A 184 1.98 -16.89 -19.39
N GLU A 185 2.64 -16.32 -18.38
CA GLU A 185 2.04 -16.05 -17.08
C GLU A 185 0.95 -14.99 -17.17
N MET A 186 1.20 -13.88 -17.89
CA MET A 186 0.19 -12.85 -18.12
C MET A 186 -1.07 -13.39 -18.84
N ALA A 187 -0.89 -14.31 -19.79
CA ALA A 187 -1.99 -14.90 -20.53
C ALA A 187 -2.86 -15.84 -19.68
N ARG A 188 -2.34 -16.33 -18.55
CA ARG A 188 -3.07 -17.18 -17.59
C ARG A 188 -3.83 -16.39 -16.53
N LEU A 189 -3.67 -15.07 -16.47
CA LEU A 189 -4.40 -14.24 -15.52
C LEU A 189 -5.87 -14.12 -15.96
N SER A 190 -6.79 -14.25 -15.01
CA SER A 190 -8.24 -14.15 -15.24
C SER A 190 -8.68 -12.69 -15.13
N ILE A 191 -8.32 -11.89 -16.14
CA ILE A 191 -8.54 -10.44 -16.15
C ILE A 191 -9.57 -10.07 -17.22
N THR A 192 -10.60 -9.34 -16.81
CA THR A 192 -11.60 -8.76 -17.69
C THR A 192 -11.47 -7.23 -17.68
N PRO A 193 -10.97 -6.59 -18.76
CA PRO A 193 -11.00 -5.15 -18.91
C PRO A 193 -12.43 -4.61 -18.91
N HIS A 194 -12.64 -3.39 -18.42
CA HIS A 194 -13.96 -2.75 -18.45
C HIS A 194 -14.19 -1.98 -19.76
N ASP A 195 -15.46 -1.81 -20.16
CA ASP A 195 -15.82 -1.08 -21.38
C ASP A 195 -15.39 0.39 -21.35
N VAL A 196 -15.48 1.02 -20.17
CA VAL A 196 -15.03 2.39 -19.95
C VAL A 196 -13.60 2.34 -19.38
N CYS A 197 -12.68 3.03 -20.05
CA CYS A 197 -11.28 3.10 -19.64
C CYS A 197 -10.60 1.72 -19.50
N PRO A 198 -10.66 0.81 -20.50
CA PRO A 198 -10.13 -0.56 -20.41
C PRO A 198 -8.63 -0.66 -20.07
N ALA A 199 -7.86 0.38 -20.39
CA ALA A 199 -6.43 0.45 -20.04
C ALA A 199 -6.17 0.73 -18.55
N TRP A 200 -7.17 1.25 -17.84
CA TRP A 200 -7.09 1.71 -16.45
C TRP A 200 -8.07 0.99 -15.51
N SER A 201 -9.08 0.32 -16.05
CA SER A 201 -10.11 -0.34 -15.25
C SER A 201 -10.28 -1.79 -15.70
N TYR A 202 -10.17 -2.69 -14.74
CA TYR A 202 -10.28 -4.13 -14.98
C TYR A 202 -10.71 -4.86 -13.71
N THR A 203 -11.29 -6.03 -13.90
CA THR A 203 -11.60 -6.97 -12.81
C THR A 203 -10.74 -8.22 -12.97
N ILE A 204 -10.10 -8.61 -11.88
CA ILE A 204 -9.41 -9.88 -11.72
C ILE A 204 -10.35 -10.83 -10.99
N HIS A 205 -10.54 -12.01 -11.55
CA HIS A 205 -11.40 -13.04 -10.98
C HIS A 205 -10.54 -14.15 -10.36
N PRO A 206 -11.00 -14.77 -9.25
CA PRO A 206 -10.32 -15.93 -8.71
C PRO A 206 -10.29 -17.03 -9.76
N ARG A 207 -9.12 -17.62 -9.96
CA ARG A 207 -8.97 -18.82 -10.80
C ARG A 207 -9.47 -20.02 -10.00
N PRO A 208 -10.14 -20.98 -10.66
CA PRO A 208 -10.46 -22.24 -10.00
C PRO A 208 -9.17 -22.90 -9.52
N CYS A 209 -9.14 -23.33 -8.26
CA CYS A 209 -8.04 -24.11 -7.72
C CYS A 209 -7.97 -25.42 -8.53
N THR A 210 -7.06 -25.51 -9.49
CA THR A 210 -6.69 -26.78 -10.09
C THR A 210 -5.85 -27.51 -9.06
N ILE A 211 -6.51 -28.33 -8.25
CA ILE A 211 -5.83 -29.32 -7.43
C ILE A 211 -5.24 -30.31 -8.44
N ASP A 212 -3.95 -30.19 -8.73
CA ASP A 212 -3.23 -31.32 -9.31
C ASP A 212 -3.30 -32.44 -8.26
N GLU A 213 -3.89 -33.58 -8.62
CA GLU A 213 -4.19 -34.74 -7.74
C GLU A 213 -2.97 -35.34 -7.01
N TYR A 214 -1.78 -34.75 -7.13
CA TYR A 214 -0.52 -35.26 -6.59
C TYR A 214 -0.02 -34.58 -5.31
N ASP A 215 -0.62 -33.48 -4.84
CA ASP A 215 -0.07 -32.69 -3.72
C ASP A 215 -0.83 -32.85 -2.38
N GLN A 216 -1.56 -33.95 -2.19
CA GLN A 216 -2.11 -34.31 -0.89
C GLN A 216 -1.12 -35.12 -0.03
N LEU A 217 -0.06 -34.48 0.45
CA LEU A 217 0.65 -34.95 1.65
C LEU A 217 1.02 -33.74 2.52
N VAL A 218 0.12 -33.39 3.45
CA VAL A 218 0.47 -32.62 4.63
C VAL A 218 0.63 -33.62 5.78
N TYR A 219 1.87 -33.82 6.23
CA TYR A 219 2.13 -34.45 7.52
C TYR A 219 1.86 -33.40 8.62
N CYS A 220 1.13 -33.81 9.65
CA CYS A 220 0.83 -33.03 10.84
C CYS A 220 2.09 -32.62 11.62
#